data_AF-A0A8C7QF68-F1
#
_entry.id   AF-A0A8C7QF68-F1
#
_cell.length_a   1.000
_cell.length_b   1.000
_cell.length_c   1.000
_cell.angle_alpha   90.00
_cell.angle_beta   90.00
_cell.angle_gamma   90.00
#
_symmetry.space_group_name_H-M   'P 1'
#
loop_
_entity.id
_entity.type
_entity.pdbx_description
1 polymer ?
#
loop_
_entity_poly.entity_id
_entity_poly.type
_entity_poly.pdbx_seq_one_letter_code
_entity_poly.pdbx_strand_id
1 'polypeptide(L)'
;SLSPGLGPTDTNHPALFFGQYCWLLLIIIGLRHTLSYLHKELPVRIAHRIKGFRSLPFIIGCNPTILQVHELYIRAYHVLSDFPVIKDQEMDARYSKLVQQLLDDHKDVVTLLAEGFRECRRHIQDETLVRNFLDTTLTSRLGIRMLATHHLALHEENPDFVGIICRRLSPKKIIEKWVDFARRLCEHQYGNSPRVRINGHVAARFPFIPLPLDYILPELLKNAMRATMESHLDTPYNLPDVIVTIANNDVDFVIRISDRGGGIPHSILDKVTDYHYSTAEESYQDPRMNNLFNTLTNSGPQSGPMHGFGFGLPTSRAYAEYLGGSLSIQSMQGIGTDVYLRLRHIDGKGESFRV
;
A
#
# COMPACT_ATOMS: atom_id res chain seq x y z
N SER A 1 15.05 56.09 27.20
CA SER A 1 13.58 56.05 27.18
C SER A 1 13.14 55.81 25.75
N LEU A 2 12.35 54.84 25.36
CA LEU A 2 11.52 53.81 26.00
C LEU A 2 11.17 52.85 24.83
N SER A 3 11.35 51.54 25.00
CA SER A 3 10.35 50.58 24.49
C SER A 3 9.07 50.77 25.33
N PRO A 4 7.85 50.26 24.99
CA PRO A 4 7.56 49.14 24.07
C PRO A 4 6.23 49.26 23.28
N GLY A 5 5.88 48.21 22.53
CA GLY A 5 4.54 48.06 21.93
C GLY A 5 4.36 46.75 21.17
N LEU A 6 4.53 45.60 21.84
CA LEU A 6 4.09 44.28 21.35
C LEU A 6 2.55 44.22 21.41
N GLY A 7 1.91 44.04 20.26
CA GLY A 7 0.52 43.60 20.14
C GLY A 7 0.40 42.07 20.13
N PRO A 8 -0.77 41.51 20.47
CA PRO A 8 -0.89 40.19 21.08
C PRO A 8 -0.67 39.05 20.08
N THR A 9 0.10 38.06 20.54
CA THR A 9 0.19 36.73 19.97
C THR A 9 -1.15 36.01 20.13
N ASP A 10 -1.81 35.69 19.02
CA ASP A 10 -2.90 34.71 18.99
C ASP A 10 -2.34 33.32 19.33
N THR A 11 -2.33 33.02 20.62
CA THR A 11 -2.04 31.71 21.18
C THR A 11 -3.31 30.88 21.17
N ASN A 12 -3.68 30.30 20.01
CA ASN A 12 -4.68 29.23 19.94
C ASN A 12 -4.62 28.48 18.60
N HIS A 13 -3.52 27.74 18.36
CA HIS A 13 -3.49 26.51 17.53
C HIS A 13 -2.06 25.90 17.49
N PRO A 14 -1.66 25.03 18.45
CA PRO A 14 -0.31 24.45 18.44
C PRO A 14 -0.24 23.05 17.79
N ALA A 15 -0.98 22.77 16.71
CA ALA A 15 -1.08 21.39 16.17
C ALA A 15 -0.82 21.21 14.66
N LEU A 16 -0.43 22.25 13.91
CA LEU A 16 -0.40 22.15 12.43
C LEU A 16 0.95 22.40 11.74
N PHE A 17 2.04 22.63 12.46
CA PHE A 17 3.31 23.07 11.85
C PHE A 17 4.42 22.02 11.66
N PHE A 18 4.19 20.73 11.98
CA PHE A 18 5.25 19.70 11.91
C PHE A 18 5.14 18.69 10.76
N GLY A 19 4.34 18.97 9.72
CA GLY A 19 4.09 18.00 8.63
C GLY A 19 4.86 18.21 7.32
N GLN A 20 5.72 19.24 7.19
CA GLN A 20 6.10 19.76 5.86
C GLN A 20 7.51 19.39 5.36
N TYR A 21 8.37 18.75 6.17
CA TYR A 21 9.78 18.54 5.83
C TYR A 21 10.31 17.10 5.99
N CYS A 22 9.43 16.10 6.04
CA CYS A 22 9.81 14.74 6.46
C CYS A 22 10.83 14.04 5.52
N TRP A 23 10.81 14.30 4.21
CA TRP A 23 11.63 13.57 3.23
C TRP A 23 12.96 14.23 2.87
N LEU A 24 13.01 15.55 2.75
CA LEU A 24 14.29 16.27 2.58
C LEU A 24 15.20 16.05 3.80
N LEU A 25 14.62 15.88 4.99
CA LEU A 25 15.35 15.42 6.17
C LEU A 25 15.91 14.00 5.97
N LEU A 26 15.10 13.01 5.56
CA LEU A 26 15.58 11.62 5.38
C LEU A 26 16.70 11.46 4.33
N ILE A 27 16.73 12.29 3.29
CA ILE A 27 17.75 12.23 2.23
C ILE A 27 19.10 12.83 2.68
N ILE A 28 19.08 13.82 3.58
CA ILE A 28 20.25 14.64 3.92
C ILE A 28 20.85 14.28 5.28
N ILE A 29 20.10 13.55 6.10
CA ILE A 29 20.43 13.39 7.51
C ILE A 29 21.18 12.09 7.78
N GLY A 30 22.35 12.22 8.42
CA GLY A 30 23.14 11.08 8.88
C GLY A 30 22.41 10.21 9.90
N LEU A 31 22.81 8.94 9.97
CA LEU A 31 22.19 7.85 10.75
C LEU A 31 21.67 8.25 12.15
N ARG A 32 22.48 9.00 12.91
CA ARG A 32 22.16 9.43 14.29
C ARG A 32 20.92 10.33 14.40
N HIS A 33 20.73 11.20 13.43
CA HIS A 33 19.61 12.12 13.44
C HIS A 33 18.33 11.43 12.92
N THR A 34 18.45 10.47 11.99
CA THR A 34 17.34 9.60 11.58
C THR A 34 16.84 8.75 12.75
N LEU A 35 17.76 8.24 13.57
CA LEU A 35 17.43 7.47 14.77
C LEU A 35 16.68 8.30 15.83
N SER A 36 17.19 9.51 16.14
CA SER A 36 16.53 10.41 17.09
C SER A 36 15.14 10.85 16.59
N TYR A 37 14.99 11.03 15.29
CA TYR A 37 13.71 11.30 14.66
C TYR A 37 12.75 10.11 14.82
N LEU A 38 13.18 8.90 14.46
CA LEU A 38 12.39 7.68 14.54
C LEU A 38 11.91 7.39 15.98
N HIS A 39 12.81 7.53 16.96
CA HIS A 39 12.51 7.33 18.38
C HIS A 39 11.41 8.26 18.90
N LYS A 40 11.33 9.49 18.38
CA LYS A 40 10.28 10.47 18.75
C LYS A 40 8.98 10.26 17.97
N GLU A 41 9.07 9.89 16.70
CA GLU A 41 7.93 9.89 15.78
C GLU A 41 7.09 8.61 15.83
N LEU A 42 7.72 7.44 15.97
CA LEU A 42 6.98 6.18 15.98
C LEU A 42 5.95 6.09 17.12
N PRO A 43 6.28 6.43 18.39
CA PRO A 43 5.29 6.40 19.46
C PRO A 43 4.09 7.30 19.19
N VAL A 44 4.31 8.50 18.65
CA VAL A 44 3.25 9.47 18.33
C VAL A 44 2.32 8.91 17.24
N ARG A 45 2.88 8.38 16.15
CA ARG A 45 2.11 7.80 15.04
C ARG A 45 1.29 6.59 15.51
N ILE A 46 1.88 5.75 16.37
CA ILE A 46 1.18 4.59 16.96
C ILE A 46 0.08 5.02 17.93
N ALA A 47 0.31 6.03 18.77
CA ALA A 47 -0.71 6.58 19.66
C ALA A 47 -1.93 7.09 18.88
N HIS A 48 -1.72 7.75 17.74
CA HIS A 48 -2.81 8.14 16.84
C HIS A 48 -3.58 6.94 16.28
N ARG A 49 -2.91 5.82 15.98
CA ARG A 49 -3.58 4.57 15.58
C ARG A 49 -4.41 3.99 16.73
N ILE A 50 -3.87 3.91 17.94
CA ILE A 50 -4.59 3.44 19.13
C ILE A 50 -5.85 4.28 19.36
N LYS A 51 -5.74 5.62 19.25
CA LYS A 51 -6.91 6.52 19.33
C LYS A 51 -7.96 6.15 18.27
N GLY A 52 -7.54 5.86 17.04
CA GLY A 52 -8.41 5.39 15.97
C GLY A 52 -9.20 4.13 16.34
N PHE A 53 -8.53 3.10 16.89
CA PHE A 53 -9.20 1.88 17.37
C PHE A 53 -10.21 2.16 18.48
N ARG A 54 -9.87 3.05 19.42
CA ARG A 54 -10.77 3.45 20.51
C ARG A 54 -11.98 4.25 20.05
N SER A 55 -11.92 4.86 18.87
CA SER A 55 -13.03 5.59 18.27
C SER A 55 -13.93 4.73 17.37
N LEU A 56 -13.60 3.45 17.18
CA LEU A 56 -14.47 2.55 16.44
C LEU A 56 -15.79 2.29 17.20
N PRO A 57 -16.90 2.06 16.49
CA PRO A 57 -18.14 1.58 17.10
C PRO A 57 -17.89 0.36 17.98
N PHE A 58 -18.51 0.33 19.16
CA PHE A 58 -18.29 -0.71 20.17
C PHE A 58 -18.42 -2.13 19.60
N ILE A 59 -19.45 -2.38 18.78
CA ILE A 59 -19.68 -3.68 18.15
C ILE A 59 -18.53 -4.14 17.23
N ILE A 60 -17.81 -3.21 16.62
CA ILE A 60 -16.63 -3.49 15.79
C ILE A 60 -15.40 -3.67 16.69
N GLY A 61 -15.23 -2.80 17.69
CA GLY A 61 -14.10 -2.85 18.63
C GLY A 61 -14.07 -4.12 19.50
N CYS A 62 -15.22 -4.75 19.74
CA CYS A 62 -15.34 -6.01 20.47
C CYS A 62 -15.06 -7.26 19.61
N ASN A 63 -14.87 -7.13 18.30
CA ASN A 63 -14.49 -8.27 17.46
C ASN A 63 -13.11 -8.79 17.90
N PRO A 64 -12.94 -10.10 18.16
CA PRO A 64 -11.68 -10.65 18.65
C PRO A 64 -10.46 -10.32 17.76
N THR A 65 -10.64 -10.36 16.45
CA THR A 65 -9.59 -10.08 15.46
C THR A 65 -9.21 -8.59 15.47
N ILE A 66 -10.20 -7.69 15.52
CA ILE A 66 -9.94 -6.24 15.65
C ILE A 66 -9.27 -5.92 16.99
N LEU A 67 -9.70 -6.56 18.07
CA LEU A 67 -9.11 -6.39 19.39
C LEU A 67 -7.66 -6.87 19.43
N GLN A 68 -7.35 -8.01 18.80
CA GLN A 68 -5.99 -8.50 18.65
C GLN A 68 -5.08 -7.47 17.96
N VAL A 69 -5.55 -6.84 16.87
CA VAL A 69 -4.78 -5.79 16.20
C VAL A 69 -4.62 -4.56 17.09
N HIS A 70 -5.67 -4.17 17.83
CA HIS A 70 -5.59 -3.07 18.79
C HIS A 70 -4.55 -3.33 19.89
N GLU A 71 -4.49 -4.55 20.43
CA GLU A 71 -3.49 -4.96 21.42
C GLU A 71 -2.06 -4.96 20.85
N LEU A 72 -1.86 -5.34 19.59
CA LEU A 72 -0.57 -5.24 18.92
C LEU A 72 -0.06 -3.79 18.89
N TYR A 73 -0.92 -2.82 18.54
CA TYR A 73 -0.55 -1.40 18.56
C TYR A 73 -0.27 -0.88 19.98
N ILE A 74 -1.04 -1.31 20.99
CA ILE A 74 -0.77 -0.95 22.39
C ILE A 74 0.58 -1.50 22.84
N ARG A 75 0.89 -2.77 22.53
CA ARG A 75 2.18 -3.38 22.84
C ARG A 75 3.31 -2.64 22.16
N ALA A 76 3.17 -2.33 20.87
CA ALA A 76 4.17 -1.55 20.13
C ALA A 76 4.42 -0.18 20.77
N TYR A 77 3.36 0.51 21.20
CA TYR A 77 3.48 1.80 21.88
C TYR A 77 4.28 1.70 23.18
N HIS A 78 3.96 0.73 24.04
CA HIS A 78 4.68 0.54 25.30
C HIS A 78 6.15 0.24 25.05
N VAL A 79 6.44 -0.74 24.19
CA VAL A 79 7.80 -1.18 23.91
C VAL A 79 8.65 -0.06 23.28
N LEU A 80 8.07 0.80 22.45
CA LEU A 80 8.77 1.95 21.88
C LEU A 80 8.94 3.11 22.87
N SER A 81 7.94 3.37 23.72
CA SER A 81 7.96 4.47 24.69
C SER A 81 8.87 4.17 25.88
N ASP A 82 8.95 2.90 26.28
CA ASP A 82 9.80 2.44 27.38
C ASP A 82 11.27 2.31 26.96
N PHE A 83 11.55 2.34 25.65
CA PHE A 83 12.93 2.25 25.16
C PHE A 83 13.72 3.51 25.52
N PRO A 84 14.84 3.38 26.26
CA PRO A 84 15.62 4.52 26.73
C PRO A 84 16.22 5.34 25.59
N VAL A 85 16.50 6.62 25.86
CA VAL A 85 17.14 7.53 24.89
C VAL A 85 18.45 6.94 24.39
N ILE A 86 18.58 6.84 23.07
CA ILE A 86 19.70 6.18 22.42
C ILE A 86 20.94 7.08 22.45
N LYS A 87 22.01 6.60 23.08
CA LYS A 87 23.27 7.35 23.29
C LYS A 87 24.47 6.73 22.58
N ASP A 88 24.46 5.42 22.38
CA ASP A 88 25.58 4.66 21.84
C ASP A 88 25.14 3.72 20.69
N GLN A 89 26.14 3.12 20.04
CA GLN A 89 25.94 2.22 18.90
C GLN A 89 25.33 0.88 19.30
N GLU A 90 25.50 0.46 20.56
CA GLU A 90 24.94 -0.80 21.04
C GLU A 90 23.43 -0.68 21.25
N MET A 91 22.98 0.45 21.82
CA MET A 91 21.58 0.80 21.97
C MET A 91 20.90 1.01 20.62
N ASP A 92 21.59 1.61 19.65
CA ASP A 92 21.14 1.70 18.25
C ASP A 92 20.88 0.30 17.68
N ALA A 93 21.85 -0.62 17.77
CA ALA A 93 21.66 -2.00 17.30
C ALA A 93 20.51 -2.74 18.02
N ARG A 94 20.31 -2.50 19.32
CA ARG A 94 19.16 -3.04 20.07
C ARG A 94 17.84 -2.44 19.60
N TYR A 95 17.80 -1.14 19.31
CA TYR A 95 16.62 -0.47 18.80
C TYR A 95 16.28 -0.94 17.38
N SER A 96 17.26 -1.11 16.50
CA SER A 96 17.06 -1.67 15.16
C SER A 96 16.47 -3.09 15.21
N LYS A 97 16.96 -3.94 16.11
CA LYS A 97 16.36 -5.27 16.34
C LYS A 97 14.91 -5.18 16.83
N LEU A 98 14.63 -4.24 17.73
CA LEU A 98 13.28 -4.01 18.22
C LEU A 98 12.34 -3.57 17.09
N VAL A 99 12.76 -2.60 16.28
CA VAL A 99 11.98 -2.09 15.15
C VAL A 99 11.74 -3.20 14.11
N GLN A 100 12.75 -4.02 13.83
CA GLN A 100 12.60 -5.19 12.95
C GLN A 100 11.55 -6.17 13.49
N GLN A 101 11.62 -6.51 14.78
CA GLN A 101 10.63 -7.38 15.42
C GLN A 101 9.21 -6.79 15.31
N LEU A 102 9.04 -5.49 15.56
CA LEU A 102 7.73 -4.84 15.42
C LEU A 102 7.20 -4.88 13.98
N LEU A 103 8.07 -4.73 12.97
CA LEU A 103 7.68 -4.85 11.56
C LEU A 103 7.18 -6.26 11.23
N ASP A 104 7.82 -7.29 11.80
CA ASP A 104 7.47 -8.69 11.62
C ASP A 104 6.19 -9.07 12.37
N ASP A 105 6.05 -8.65 13.62
CA ASP A 105 4.85 -8.85 14.44
C ASP A 105 3.60 -8.21 13.79
N HIS A 106 3.78 -7.12 13.04
CA HIS A 106 2.69 -6.39 12.38
C HIS A 106 2.49 -6.80 10.92
N LYS A 107 3.18 -7.82 10.39
CA LYS A 107 3.15 -8.15 8.95
C LYS A 107 1.73 -8.47 8.44
N ASP A 108 0.94 -9.20 9.25
CA ASP A 108 -0.38 -9.72 8.89
C ASP A 108 -1.55 -8.79 9.27
N VAL A 109 -1.26 -7.58 9.79
CA VAL A 109 -2.28 -6.64 10.27
C VAL A 109 -3.32 -6.29 9.20
N VAL A 110 -2.94 -6.15 7.93
CA VAL A 110 -3.90 -5.84 6.86
C VAL A 110 -4.89 -6.98 6.65
N THR A 111 -4.42 -8.22 6.71
CA THR A 111 -5.24 -9.44 6.63
C THR A 111 -6.20 -9.54 7.81
N LEU A 112 -5.68 -9.36 9.03
CA LEU A 112 -6.49 -9.39 10.26
C LEU A 112 -7.58 -8.31 10.25
N LEU A 113 -7.25 -7.09 9.81
CA LEU A 113 -8.24 -6.02 9.65
C LEU A 113 -9.28 -6.40 8.61
N ALA A 114 -8.87 -6.94 7.46
CA ALA A 114 -9.81 -7.36 6.42
C ALA A 114 -10.79 -8.43 6.93
N GLU A 115 -10.30 -9.43 7.67
CA GLU A 115 -11.10 -10.49 8.28
C GLU A 115 -12.05 -9.95 9.35
N GLY A 116 -11.55 -9.17 10.31
CA GLY A 116 -12.35 -8.63 11.41
C GLY A 116 -13.47 -7.70 10.91
N PHE A 117 -13.18 -6.81 9.96
CA PHE A 117 -14.21 -5.95 9.38
C PHE A 117 -15.22 -6.72 8.52
N ARG A 118 -14.81 -7.83 7.89
CA ARG A 118 -15.73 -8.70 7.13
C ARG A 118 -16.77 -9.34 8.04
N GLU A 119 -16.35 -9.82 9.21
CA GLU A 119 -17.25 -10.40 10.22
C GLU A 119 -18.21 -9.36 10.80
N CYS A 120 -17.74 -8.15 11.03
CA CYS A 120 -18.54 -7.05 11.56
C CYS A 120 -19.47 -6.40 10.52
N ARG A 121 -19.31 -6.69 9.22
CA ARG A 121 -19.97 -5.98 8.12
C ARG A 121 -21.49 -5.86 8.27
N ARG A 122 -22.16 -6.91 8.76
CA ARG A 122 -23.63 -6.92 8.97
C ARG A 122 -24.12 -5.89 10.00
N HIS A 123 -23.23 -5.43 10.86
CA HIS A 123 -23.51 -4.50 11.95
C HIS A 123 -23.03 -3.07 11.64
N ILE A 124 -22.37 -2.87 10.50
CA ILE A 124 -21.87 -1.57 10.05
C ILE A 124 -23.01 -0.85 9.34
N GLN A 125 -23.49 0.24 9.93
CA GLN A 125 -24.51 1.10 9.31
C GLN A 125 -23.88 2.22 8.46
N ASP A 126 -22.68 2.67 8.85
CA ASP A 126 -21.94 3.72 8.17
C ASP A 126 -20.66 3.16 7.53
N GLU A 127 -20.73 2.87 6.22
CA GLU A 127 -19.58 2.40 5.45
C GLU A 127 -18.50 3.48 5.29
N THR A 128 -18.86 4.77 5.37
CA THR A 128 -17.89 5.87 5.25
C THR A 128 -16.95 5.92 6.45
N LEU A 129 -17.45 5.60 7.65
CA LEU A 129 -16.65 5.48 8.86
C LEU A 129 -15.56 4.41 8.69
N VAL A 130 -15.94 3.22 8.20
CA VAL A 130 -15.01 2.10 7.99
C VAL A 130 -13.96 2.47 6.95
N ARG A 131 -14.37 3.08 5.83
CA ARG A 131 -13.48 3.55 4.80
C ARG A 131 -12.46 4.56 5.33
N ASN A 132 -12.92 5.59 6.02
CA ASN A 132 -12.05 6.60 6.62
C ASN A 132 -11.07 5.99 7.64
N PHE A 133 -11.54 5.06 8.47
CA PHE A 133 -10.70 4.33 9.41
C PHE A 133 -9.61 3.52 8.70
N LEU A 134 -9.99 2.73 7.69
CA LEU A 134 -9.07 1.88 6.93
C LEU A 134 -8.06 2.71 6.14
N ASP A 135 -8.51 3.73 5.40
CA ASP A 135 -7.63 4.63 4.65
C ASP A 135 -6.59 5.26 5.58
N THR A 136 -7.02 5.82 6.71
CA THR A 136 -6.10 6.46 7.66
C THR A 136 -5.15 5.44 8.31
N THR A 137 -5.64 4.23 8.63
CA THR A 137 -4.84 3.22 9.33
C THR A 137 -3.83 2.57 8.40
N LEU A 138 -4.23 2.24 7.17
CA LEU A 138 -3.35 1.62 6.17
C LEU A 138 -2.29 2.60 5.69
N THR A 139 -2.63 3.87 5.44
CA THR A 139 -1.66 4.90 5.03
C THR A 139 -0.68 5.24 6.15
N SER A 140 -1.17 5.42 7.39
CA SER A 140 -0.29 5.60 8.56
C SER A 140 0.63 4.39 8.77
N ARG A 141 0.16 3.17 8.53
CA ARG A 141 0.98 1.96 8.60
C ARG A 141 2.04 1.94 7.49
N LEU A 142 1.70 2.34 6.26
CA LEU A 142 2.66 2.47 5.17
C LEU A 142 3.76 3.47 5.56
N GLY A 143 3.40 4.65 6.07
CA GLY A 143 4.36 5.67 6.52
C GLY A 143 5.28 5.16 7.64
N ILE A 144 4.74 4.51 8.68
CA ILE A 144 5.52 3.88 9.75
C ILE A 144 6.51 2.85 9.18
N ARG A 145 6.05 1.97 8.29
CA ARG A 145 6.90 0.96 7.65
C ARG A 145 8.00 1.61 6.80
N MET A 146 7.68 2.65 6.02
CA MET A 146 8.68 3.38 5.23
C MET A 146 9.78 3.96 6.13
N LEU A 147 9.42 4.63 7.23
CA LEU A 147 10.39 5.21 8.16
C LEU A 147 11.26 4.14 8.84
N ALA A 148 10.62 3.09 9.36
CA ALA A 148 11.31 2.00 10.03
C ALA A 148 12.26 1.25 9.08
N THR A 149 11.77 0.84 7.91
CA THR A 149 12.59 0.13 6.91
C THR A 149 13.69 1.03 6.36
N HIS A 150 13.46 2.34 6.21
CA HIS A 150 14.51 3.28 5.82
C HIS A 150 15.66 3.27 6.84
N HIS A 151 15.35 3.41 8.14
CA HIS A 151 16.36 3.38 9.18
C HIS A 151 17.15 2.06 9.19
N LEU A 152 16.48 0.92 9.08
CA LEU A 152 17.15 -0.39 9.02
C LEU A 152 18.06 -0.51 7.79
N ALA A 153 17.58 -0.08 6.62
CA ALA A 153 18.34 -0.15 5.38
C ALA A 153 19.50 0.87 5.32
N LEU A 154 19.55 1.89 6.17
CA LEU A 154 20.70 2.79 6.25
C LEU A 154 21.96 2.11 6.80
N HIS A 155 21.81 0.98 7.52
CA HIS A 155 22.94 0.17 7.96
C HIS A 155 23.51 -0.73 6.85
N GLU A 156 22.80 -0.87 5.72
CA GLU A 156 23.23 -1.69 4.59
C GLU A 156 24.02 -0.84 3.60
N GLU A 157 25.21 -1.32 3.20
CA GLU A 157 26.00 -0.67 2.16
C GLU A 157 25.53 -1.13 0.78
N ASN A 158 24.63 -0.34 0.16
CA ASN A 158 24.18 -0.57 -1.21
C ASN A 158 24.40 0.68 -2.08
N PRO A 159 25.27 0.63 -3.12
CA PRO A 159 25.65 1.81 -3.89
C PRO A 159 24.50 2.45 -4.69
N ASP A 160 23.48 1.66 -5.03
CA ASP A 160 22.29 2.12 -5.77
C ASP A 160 21.19 2.67 -4.85
N PHE A 161 21.34 2.52 -3.53
CA PHE A 161 20.32 2.85 -2.53
C PHE A 161 20.85 3.78 -1.43
N VAL A 162 19.94 4.56 -0.86
CA VAL A 162 20.15 5.30 0.39
C VAL A 162 18.98 4.94 1.29
N GLY A 163 19.20 4.00 2.22
CA GLY A 163 18.12 3.30 2.89
C GLY A 163 17.19 2.65 1.86
N ILE A 164 15.89 2.93 1.92
CA ILE A 164 14.91 2.43 0.92
C ILE A 164 14.82 3.25 -0.36
N ILE A 165 15.56 4.35 -0.50
CA ILE A 165 15.48 5.23 -1.67
C ILE A 165 16.42 4.70 -2.75
N CYS A 166 15.88 4.26 -3.88
CA CYS A 166 16.68 3.86 -5.03
C CYS A 166 17.08 5.09 -5.83
N ARG A 167 18.38 5.31 -6.04
CA ARG A 167 18.92 6.47 -6.77
C ARG A 167 18.58 6.43 -8.27
N ARG A 168 18.37 5.24 -8.82
CA ARG A 168 18.16 5.01 -10.27
C ARG A 168 17.11 3.93 -10.51
N LEU A 169 15.92 4.10 -9.93
CA LEU A 169 14.80 3.18 -10.10
C LEU A 169 14.41 3.13 -11.58
N SER A 170 14.28 1.91 -12.11
CA SER A 170 13.74 1.67 -13.44
C SER A 170 12.31 1.16 -13.31
N PRO A 171 11.28 1.93 -13.72
CA PRO A 171 9.89 1.50 -13.65
C PRO A 171 9.65 0.19 -14.41
N LYS A 172 10.32 0.02 -15.56
CA LYS A 172 10.27 -1.23 -16.32
C LYS A 172 10.67 -2.43 -15.48
N LYS A 173 11.83 -2.39 -14.81
CA LYS A 173 12.34 -3.54 -14.04
C LYS A 173 11.43 -3.93 -12.88
N ILE A 174 10.88 -2.93 -12.17
CA ILE A 174 9.97 -3.22 -11.05
C ILE A 174 8.61 -3.75 -11.55
N ILE A 175 8.12 -3.24 -12.69
CA ILE A 175 6.92 -3.79 -13.33
C ILE A 175 7.18 -5.24 -13.76
N GLU A 176 8.30 -5.54 -14.42
CA GLU A 176 8.66 -6.91 -14.83
C GLU A 176 8.71 -7.88 -13.64
N LYS A 177 9.34 -7.49 -12.53
CA LYS A 177 9.36 -8.26 -11.27
C LYS A 177 7.93 -8.66 -10.83
N TRP A 178 7.00 -7.70 -10.84
CA TRP A 178 5.63 -7.95 -10.38
C TRP A 178 4.73 -8.61 -11.42
N VAL A 179 5.05 -8.43 -12.71
CA VAL A 179 4.46 -9.21 -13.81
C VAL A 179 4.78 -10.69 -13.62
N ASP A 180 6.05 -11.04 -13.41
CA ASP A 180 6.45 -12.44 -13.21
C ASP A 180 5.77 -13.06 -11.99
N PHE A 181 5.63 -12.29 -10.91
CA PHE A 181 4.90 -12.72 -9.72
C PHE A 181 3.41 -12.96 -10.01
N ALA A 182 2.71 -11.99 -10.61
CA ALA A 182 1.28 -12.11 -10.91
C ALA A 182 0.98 -13.21 -11.94
N ARG A 183 1.86 -13.39 -12.94
CA ARG A 183 1.75 -14.47 -13.93
C ARG A 183 1.85 -15.84 -13.30
N ARG A 184 2.81 -16.07 -12.39
CA ARG A 184 2.92 -17.35 -11.66
C ARG A 184 1.66 -17.68 -10.88
N LEU A 185 1.07 -16.70 -10.19
CA LEU A 185 -0.20 -16.90 -9.47
C LEU A 185 -1.37 -17.19 -10.43
N CYS A 186 -1.42 -16.48 -11.56
CA CYS A 186 -2.44 -16.66 -12.58
C CYS A 186 -2.34 -18.05 -13.24
N GLU A 187 -1.14 -18.47 -13.61
CA GLU A 187 -0.87 -19.80 -14.19
C GLU A 187 -1.21 -20.93 -13.21
N HIS A 188 -0.89 -20.74 -11.92
CA HIS A 188 -1.27 -21.69 -10.88
C HIS A 188 -2.80 -21.82 -10.74
N GLN A 189 -3.53 -20.72 -10.82
CA GLN A 189 -4.99 -20.71 -10.62
C GLN A 189 -5.80 -21.12 -11.86
N TYR A 190 -5.38 -20.68 -13.05
CA TYR A 190 -6.14 -20.80 -14.28
C TYR A 190 -5.44 -21.65 -15.36
N GLY A 191 -4.25 -22.19 -15.09
CA GLY A 191 -3.46 -22.99 -16.03
C GLY A 191 -2.72 -22.19 -17.11
N ASN A 192 -3.02 -20.90 -17.28
CA ASN A 192 -2.33 -20.00 -18.20
C ASN A 192 -2.36 -18.55 -17.67
N SER A 193 -1.58 -17.65 -18.29
CA SER A 193 -1.62 -16.22 -18.01
C SER A 193 -1.51 -15.37 -19.27
N PRO A 194 -2.14 -14.18 -19.32
CA PRO A 194 -1.92 -13.26 -20.43
C PRO A 194 -0.48 -12.74 -20.42
N ARG A 195 0.09 -12.54 -21.60
CA ARG A 195 1.40 -11.89 -21.71
C ARG A 195 1.25 -10.40 -21.36
N VAL A 196 2.33 -9.81 -20.85
CA VAL A 196 2.36 -8.39 -20.53
C VAL A 196 3.34 -7.68 -21.45
N ARG A 197 2.87 -6.68 -22.18
CA ARG A 197 3.70 -5.83 -23.05
C ARG A 197 3.91 -4.47 -22.41
N ILE A 198 5.17 -4.08 -22.22
CA ILE A 198 5.54 -2.80 -21.60
C ILE A 198 6.02 -1.83 -22.69
N ASN A 199 5.40 -0.65 -22.77
CA ASN A 199 5.75 0.41 -23.74
C ASN A 199 5.84 1.80 -23.08
N GLY A 200 6.14 2.83 -23.89
CA GLY A 200 6.38 4.20 -23.41
C GLY A 200 7.84 4.43 -23.02
N HIS A 201 8.09 5.18 -21.94
CA HIS A 201 9.43 5.54 -21.47
C HIS A 201 10.12 4.37 -20.72
N VAL A 202 10.34 3.26 -21.41
CA VAL A 202 10.91 2.01 -20.85
C VAL A 202 12.36 2.16 -20.37
N ALA A 203 13.07 3.16 -20.87
CA ALA A 203 14.45 3.48 -20.48
C ALA A 203 14.53 4.49 -19.32
N ALA A 204 13.39 4.98 -18.80
CA ALA A 204 13.36 5.96 -17.72
C ALA A 204 14.07 5.43 -16.47
N ARG A 205 14.88 6.30 -15.85
CA ARG A 205 15.50 6.08 -14.55
C ARG A 205 15.45 7.34 -13.74
N PHE A 206 15.02 7.24 -12.51
CA PHE A 206 14.93 8.39 -11.60
C PHE A 206 15.00 7.95 -10.14
N PRO A 207 15.35 8.85 -9.21
CA PRO A 207 15.27 8.57 -7.79
C PRO A 207 13.82 8.29 -7.36
N PHE A 208 13.58 7.15 -6.72
CA PHE A 208 12.25 6.80 -6.20
C PHE A 208 12.32 5.76 -5.08
N ILE A 209 11.25 5.66 -4.28
CA ILE A 209 11.11 4.64 -3.23
C ILE A 209 10.32 3.45 -3.81
N PRO A 210 10.90 2.25 -3.92
CA PRO A 210 10.20 1.09 -4.50
C PRO A 210 9.02 0.59 -3.67
N LEU A 211 9.06 0.77 -2.34
CA LEU A 211 8.16 0.12 -1.40
C LEU A 211 6.65 0.30 -1.73
N PRO A 212 6.13 1.50 -2.07
CA PRO A 212 4.72 1.64 -2.44
C PRO A 212 4.35 0.90 -3.73
N LEU A 213 5.26 0.85 -4.71
CA LEU A 213 5.05 0.12 -5.96
C LEU A 213 4.99 -1.39 -5.70
N ASP A 214 5.76 -1.89 -4.73
CA ASP A 214 5.72 -3.29 -4.29
C ASP A 214 4.36 -3.69 -3.68
N TYR A 215 3.55 -2.74 -3.21
CA TYR A 215 2.16 -3.00 -2.79
C TYR A 215 1.15 -2.84 -3.93
N ILE A 216 1.28 -1.77 -4.72
CA ILE A 216 0.24 -1.39 -5.69
C ILE A 216 0.30 -2.27 -6.95
N LEU A 217 1.48 -2.45 -7.54
CA LEU A 217 1.62 -3.14 -8.82
C LEU A 217 1.08 -4.57 -8.82
N PRO A 218 1.39 -5.45 -7.84
CA PRO A 218 0.84 -6.80 -7.85
C PRO A 218 -0.69 -6.82 -7.73
N GLU A 219 -1.31 -5.90 -6.99
CA GLU A 219 -2.77 -5.83 -6.87
C GLU A 219 -3.42 -5.44 -8.20
N LEU A 220 -2.88 -4.43 -8.89
CA LEU A 220 -3.42 -4.01 -10.19
C LEU A 220 -3.21 -5.07 -11.28
N LEU A 221 -2.03 -5.72 -11.29
CA LEU A 221 -1.70 -6.77 -12.25
C LEU A 221 -2.57 -8.03 -12.04
N LYS A 222 -2.77 -8.47 -10.79
CA LYS A 222 -3.69 -9.58 -10.48
C LYS A 222 -5.10 -9.29 -10.97
N ASN A 223 -5.62 -8.08 -10.76
CA ASN A 223 -6.95 -7.69 -11.22
C ASN A 223 -7.07 -7.75 -12.75
N ALA A 224 -6.11 -7.16 -13.47
CA ALA A 224 -6.07 -7.17 -14.94
C ALA A 224 -5.99 -8.60 -15.51
N MET A 225 -5.11 -9.44 -14.93
CA MET A 225 -4.95 -10.84 -15.35
C MET A 225 -6.21 -11.65 -15.07
N ARG A 226 -6.77 -11.52 -13.87
CA ARG A 226 -8.00 -12.19 -13.46
C ARG A 226 -9.17 -11.85 -14.39
N ALA A 227 -9.42 -10.56 -14.63
CA ALA A 227 -10.47 -10.13 -15.54
C ALA A 227 -10.28 -10.69 -16.96
N THR A 228 -9.04 -10.73 -17.44
CA THR A 228 -8.69 -11.31 -18.75
C THR A 228 -8.97 -12.81 -18.80
N MET A 229 -8.59 -13.58 -17.77
CA MET A 229 -8.85 -15.02 -17.70
C MET A 229 -10.35 -15.32 -17.63
N GLU A 230 -11.08 -14.64 -16.73
CA GLU A 230 -12.51 -14.91 -16.48
C GLU A 230 -13.40 -14.51 -17.67
N SER A 231 -12.98 -13.56 -18.49
CA SER A 231 -13.69 -13.18 -19.72
C SER A 231 -13.38 -14.05 -20.93
N HIS A 232 -12.36 -14.92 -20.86
CA HIS A 232 -11.88 -15.76 -21.97
C HIS A 232 -11.82 -17.25 -21.58
N LEU A 233 -12.74 -17.71 -20.73
CA LEU A 233 -12.81 -19.10 -20.25
C LEU A 233 -12.92 -20.12 -21.41
N ASP A 234 -13.53 -19.72 -22.53
CA ASP A 234 -13.71 -20.59 -23.70
C ASP A 234 -12.46 -20.67 -24.59
N THR A 235 -11.52 -19.72 -24.45
CA THR A 235 -10.27 -19.67 -25.23
C THR A 235 -9.05 -19.40 -24.34
N PRO A 236 -8.76 -20.27 -23.35
CA PRO A 236 -7.71 -20.03 -22.36
C PRO A 236 -6.29 -20.03 -22.97
N TYR A 237 -6.11 -20.55 -24.18
CA TYR A 237 -4.82 -20.59 -24.89
C TYR A 237 -4.56 -19.39 -25.80
N ASN A 238 -5.57 -18.54 -26.05
CA ASN A 238 -5.47 -17.35 -26.89
C ASN A 238 -6.02 -16.14 -26.15
N LEU A 239 -5.21 -15.60 -25.24
CA LEU A 239 -5.58 -14.49 -24.37
C LEU A 239 -5.02 -13.17 -24.93
N PRO A 240 -5.77 -12.07 -24.85
CA PRO A 240 -5.24 -10.76 -25.19
C PRO A 240 -4.15 -10.32 -24.19
N ASP A 241 -3.12 -9.66 -24.69
CA ASP A 241 -2.04 -9.12 -23.86
C ASP A 241 -2.55 -8.00 -22.93
N VAL A 242 -2.08 -8.00 -21.68
CA VAL A 242 -2.15 -6.82 -20.82
C VAL A 242 -1.06 -5.83 -21.25
N ILE A 243 -1.42 -4.57 -21.46
CA ILE A 243 -0.50 -3.53 -21.94
C ILE A 243 -0.19 -2.59 -20.78
N VAL A 244 1.09 -2.43 -20.46
CA VAL A 244 1.56 -1.48 -19.45
C VAL A 244 2.29 -0.33 -20.13
N THR A 245 1.81 0.90 -19.97
CA THR A 245 2.42 2.10 -20.54
C THR A 245 3.06 2.94 -19.45
N ILE A 246 4.34 3.26 -19.62
CA ILE A 246 5.10 4.12 -18.70
C ILE A 246 5.20 5.52 -19.32
N ALA A 247 4.67 6.52 -18.64
CA ALA A 247 4.92 7.93 -18.94
C ALA A 247 5.76 8.56 -17.83
N ASN A 248 6.82 9.28 -18.17
CA ASN A 248 7.71 9.93 -17.22
C ASN A 248 7.87 11.39 -17.64
N ASN A 249 7.65 12.33 -16.73
CA ASN A 249 7.81 13.76 -16.98
C ASN A 249 8.42 14.44 -15.74
N ASP A 250 8.62 15.76 -15.77
CA ASP A 250 9.32 16.48 -14.68
C ASP A 250 8.50 16.63 -13.38
N VAL A 251 7.19 16.37 -13.44
CA VAL A 251 6.25 16.52 -12.31
C VAL A 251 5.96 15.17 -11.66
N ASP A 252 5.59 14.19 -12.48
CA ASP A 252 5.21 12.86 -12.06
C ASP A 252 5.54 11.79 -13.11
N PHE A 253 5.36 10.54 -12.69
CA PHE A 253 5.31 9.42 -13.60
C PHE A 253 3.97 8.72 -13.49
N VAL A 254 3.53 8.16 -14.62
CA VAL A 254 2.27 7.46 -14.78
C VAL A 254 2.54 6.06 -15.27
N ILE A 255 1.92 5.09 -14.61
CA ILE A 255 1.87 3.70 -15.04
C ILE A 255 0.41 3.42 -15.38
N ARG A 256 0.12 3.25 -16.67
CA ARG A 256 -1.19 2.79 -17.13
C ARG A 256 -1.13 1.28 -17.33
N ILE A 257 -2.08 0.55 -16.75
CA ILE A 257 -2.27 -0.89 -16.95
C ILE A 257 -3.61 -1.06 -17.67
N SER A 258 -3.55 -1.59 -18.89
CA SER A 258 -4.69 -1.76 -19.80
C SER A 258 -4.92 -3.23 -20.06
N ASP A 259 -6.11 -3.73 -19.72
CA ASP A 259 -6.54 -5.09 -20.02
C ASP A 259 -7.62 -5.15 -21.10
N ARG A 260 -7.93 -6.36 -21.54
CA ARG A 260 -9.09 -6.67 -22.40
C ARG A 260 -10.01 -7.65 -21.69
N GLY A 261 -10.19 -7.46 -20.39
CA GLY A 261 -10.95 -8.35 -19.50
C GLY A 261 -12.46 -8.13 -19.49
N GLY A 262 -13.04 -7.51 -20.53
CA GLY A 262 -14.48 -7.23 -20.61
C GLY A 262 -14.95 -5.97 -19.86
N GLY A 263 -14.08 -5.32 -19.08
CA GLY A 263 -14.40 -4.07 -18.39
C GLY A 263 -15.26 -4.24 -17.13
N ILE A 264 -15.35 -3.18 -16.34
CA ILE A 264 -16.18 -3.11 -15.13
C ILE A 264 -17.60 -2.64 -15.52
N PRO A 265 -18.66 -3.40 -15.18
CA PRO A 265 -20.04 -2.98 -15.42
C PRO A 265 -20.40 -1.63 -14.77
N HIS A 266 -21.17 -0.80 -15.48
CA HIS A 266 -21.58 0.52 -14.98
C HIS A 266 -22.33 0.48 -13.64
N SER A 267 -23.06 -0.60 -13.35
CA SER A 267 -23.79 -0.79 -12.09
C SER A 267 -22.91 -0.93 -10.85
N ILE A 268 -21.64 -1.30 -11.03
CA ILE A 268 -20.71 -1.58 -9.93
C ILE A 268 -19.49 -0.67 -9.91
N LEU A 269 -19.33 0.20 -10.92
CA LEU A 269 -18.15 1.04 -11.11
C LEU A 269 -17.83 1.91 -9.88
N ASP A 270 -18.85 2.45 -9.22
CA ASP A 270 -18.65 3.26 -8.02
C ASP A 270 -18.24 2.43 -6.79
N LYS A 271 -18.59 1.15 -6.77
CA LYS A 271 -18.38 0.22 -5.65
C LYS A 271 -17.03 -0.49 -5.69
N VAL A 272 -16.37 -0.58 -6.85
CA VAL A 272 -15.07 -1.28 -6.98
C VAL A 272 -13.95 -0.67 -6.14
N THR A 273 -14.17 0.54 -5.63
CA THR A 273 -13.22 1.23 -4.76
C THR A 273 -13.61 1.22 -3.28
N ASP A 274 -14.61 0.44 -2.91
CA ASP A 274 -15.00 0.22 -1.51
C ASP A 274 -14.28 -0.99 -0.95
N TYR A 275 -13.89 -0.91 0.32
CA TYR A 275 -13.33 -2.06 1.03
C TYR A 275 -14.38 -3.18 1.12
N HIS A 276 -13.91 -4.44 1.05
CA HIS A 276 -14.76 -5.63 1.08
C HIS A 276 -15.72 -5.80 -0.11
N TYR A 277 -15.63 -4.94 -1.13
CA TYR A 277 -16.30 -5.18 -2.39
C TYR A 277 -15.43 -6.10 -3.26
N SER A 278 -15.97 -7.25 -3.66
CA SER A 278 -15.29 -8.22 -4.53
C SER A 278 -16.32 -9.00 -5.32
N THR A 279 -16.09 -9.15 -6.62
CA THR A 279 -16.90 -10.01 -7.52
C THR A 279 -16.41 -11.47 -7.52
N ALA A 280 -15.41 -11.81 -6.69
CA ALA A 280 -14.84 -13.14 -6.67
C ALA A 280 -15.81 -14.25 -6.28
N GLU A 281 -16.67 -13.98 -5.30
CA GLU A 281 -17.68 -14.96 -4.85
C GLU A 281 -18.67 -15.32 -5.97
N GLU A 282 -18.99 -14.36 -6.84
CA GLU A 282 -19.84 -14.59 -8.02
C GLU A 282 -19.09 -15.42 -9.08
N SER A 283 -17.81 -15.16 -9.31
CA SER A 283 -16.99 -15.96 -10.22
C SER A 283 -16.88 -17.42 -9.77
N TYR A 284 -16.78 -17.70 -8.46
CA TYR A 284 -16.72 -19.07 -7.91
C TYR A 284 -17.99 -19.89 -8.16
N GLN A 285 -19.12 -19.24 -8.41
CA GLN A 285 -20.39 -19.90 -8.70
C GLN A 285 -20.56 -20.23 -10.19
N ASP A 286 -19.64 -19.78 -11.08
CA ASP A 286 -19.69 -20.12 -12.50
C ASP A 286 -19.37 -21.61 -12.71
N PRO A 287 -20.32 -22.41 -13.26
CA PRO A 287 -20.13 -23.85 -13.50
C PRO A 287 -18.92 -24.17 -14.38
N ARG A 288 -18.47 -23.24 -15.23
CA ARG A 288 -17.28 -23.39 -16.08
C ARG A 288 -15.98 -23.37 -15.28
N MET A 289 -15.97 -22.67 -14.14
CA MET A 289 -14.80 -22.55 -13.26
C MET A 289 -14.68 -23.76 -12.31
N ASN A 290 -15.79 -24.46 -12.02
CA ASN A 290 -15.81 -25.69 -11.21
C ASN A 290 -15.03 -26.86 -11.84
N ASN A 291 -15.03 -26.99 -13.18
CA ASN A 291 -14.32 -28.07 -13.87
C ASN A 291 -12.79 -27.88 -13.89
N LEU A 292 -12.33 -26.62 -13.92
CA LEU A 292 -10.91 -26.28 -13.78
C LEU A 292 -10.42 -26.54 -12.35
N PHE A 293 -11.27 -26.27 -11.36
CA PHE A 293 -10.96 -26.44 -9.94
C PHE A 293 -10.82 -27.91 -9.51
N ASN A 294 -11.68 -28.81 -10.00
CA ASN A 294 -11.60 -30.25 -9.70
C ASN A 294 -10.32 -30.94 -10.22
N THR A 295 -9.61 -30.31 -11.17
CA THR A 295 -8.34 -30.84 -11.69
C THR A 295 -7.12 -30.37 -10.87
N LEU A 296 -7.26 -29.33 -10.04
CA LEU A 296 -6.16 -28.64 -9.34
C LEU A 296 -6.10 -28.88 -7.82
N THR A 297 -7.10 -29.54 -7.23
CA THR A 297 -7.14 -29.84 -5.78
C THR A 297 -6.10 -30.87 -5.29
N ASN A 298 -5.19 -31.33 -6.17
CA ASN A 298 -4.11 -32.28 -5.83
C ASN A 298 -2.74 -31.62 -5.56
N SER A 299 -2.61 -30.29 -5.53
CA SER A 299 -1.29 -29.63 -5.40
C SER A 299 -1.25 -28.49 -4.37
N GLY A 300 -1.02 -28.86 -3.10
CA GLY A 300 -0.22 -28.16 -2.07
C GLY A 300 -0.59 -26.73 -1.57
N PRO A 301 -0.08 -26.30 -0.39
CA PRO A 301 -0.58 -25.13 0.33
C PRO A 301 0.28 -23.84 0.18
N GLN A 302 0.96 -23.60 -0.95
CA GLN A 302 1.99 -22.54 -1.04
C GLN A 302 1.71 -21.35 -1.99
N SER A 303 0.50 -21.14 -2.50
CA SER A 303 0.16 -19.89 -3.19
C SER A 303 -1.13 -19.30 -2.68
N GLY A 304 -1.07 -18.05 -2.19
CA GLY A 304 -2.24 -17.28 -1.81
C GLY A 304 -3.16 -17.04 -3.02
N PRO A 305 -4.48 -16.83 -2.80
CA PRO A 305 -5.46 -16.74 -3.86
C PRO A 305 -5.24 -15.52 -4.79
N MET A 306 -5.64 -15.64 -6.06
CA MET A 306 -5.53 -14.58 -7.09
C MET A 306 -6.35 -13.32 -6.76
N HIS A 307 -7.29 -13.41 -5.83
CA HIS A 307 -8.02 -12.29 -5.26
C HIS A 307 -8.08 -12.46 -3.74
N GLY A 308 -8.08 -11.34 -3.02
CA GLY A 308 -8.23 -11.33 -1.56
C GLY A 308 -9.61 -10.83 -1.13
N PHE A 309 -9.66 -10.23 0.05
CA PHE A 309 -10.86 -9.70 0.69
C PHE A 309 -11.43 -8.41 0.06
N GLY A 310 -11.14 -8.09 -1.21
CA GLY A 310 -11.57 -6.83 -1.83
C GLY A 310 -10.84 -5.58 -1.30
N PHE A 311 -9.57 -5.72 -0.92
CA PHE A 311 -8.74 -4.62 -0.40
C PHE A 311 -7.80 -4.00 -1.44
N GLY A 312 -7.54 -4.68 -2.56
CA GLY A 312 -6.48 -4.31 -3.50
C GLY A 312 -6.62 -2.89 -4.08
N LEU A 313 -7.76 -2.61 -4.73
CA LEU A 313 -8.05 -1.29 -5.33
C LEU A 313 -8.16 -0.16 -4.29
N PRO A 314 -8.99 -0.26 -3.23
CA PRO A 314 -9.10 0.82 -2.25
C PRO A 314 -7.77 1.13 -1.55
N THR A 315 -7.01 0.09 -1.15
CA THR A 315 -5.69 0.27 -0.52
C THR A 315 -4.70 0.92 -1.48
N SER A 316 -4.69 0.48 -2.75
CA SER A 316 -3.80 1.04 -3.78
C SER A 316 -4.08 2.53 -4.02
N ARG A 317 -5.35 2.93 -4.05
CA ARG A 317 -5.74 4.33 -4.16
C ARG A 317 -5.30 5.13 -2.94
N ALA A 318 -5.60 4.65 -1.74
CA ALA A 318 -5.21 5.32 -0.49
C ALA A 318 -3.68 5.54 -0.42
N TYR A 319 -2.89 4.55 -0.85
CA TYR A 319 -1.43 4.66 -0.92
C TYR A 319 -0.96 5.66 -1.98
N ALA A 320 -1.57 5.66 -3.17
CA ALA A 320 -1.23 6.62 -4.22
C ALA A 320 -1.53 8.07 -3.77
N GLU A 321 -2.71 8.31 -3.19
CA GLU A 321 -3.13 9.63 -2.70
C GLU A 321 -2.26 10.11 -1.53
N TYR A 322 -1.93 9.22 -0.59
CA TYR A 322 -1.02 9.52 0.52
C TYR A 322 0.36 10.00 0.06
N LEU A 323 0.84 9.51 -1.08
CA LEU A 323 2.10 9.90 -1.69
C LEU A 323 1.97 11.11 -2.64
N GLY A 324 0.84 11.83 -2.59
CA GLY A 324 0.57 13.00 -3.43
C GLY A 324 0.23 12.65 -4.89
N GLY A 325 -0.01 11.38 -5.18
CA GLY A 325 -0.42 10.85 -6.48
C GLY A 325 -1.92 10.62 -6.58
N SER A 326 -2.32 9.71 -7.46
CA SER A 326 -3.72 9.31 -7.65
C SER A 326 -3.81 7.94 -8.33
N LEU A 327 -4.91 7.22 -8.08
CA LEU A 327 -5.29 6.03 -8.84
C LEU A 327 -6.66 6.27 -9.48
N SER A 328 -6.74 6.20 -10.81
CA SER A 328 -8.00 6.38 -11.55
C SER A 328 -8.27 5.19 -12.46
N ILE A 329 -9.55 4.90 -12.68
CA ILE A 329 -10.02 3.73 -13.42
C ILE A 329 -10.91 4.23 -14.56
N GLN A 330 -10.69 3.71 -15.76
CA GLN A 330 -11.51 3.95 -16.93
C GLN A 330 -11.99 2.60 -17.45
N SER A 331 -13.28 2.35 -17.33
CA SER A 331 -13.91 1.12 -17.80
C SER A 331 -14.53 1.34 -19.17
N MET A 332 -14.19 0.47 -20.12
CA MET A 332 -14.89 0.32 -21.39
C MET A 332 -15.67 -1.00 -21.32
N GLN A 333 -16.89 -0.96 -20.78
CA GLN A 333 -17.72 -2.15 -20.58
C GLN A 333 -17.92 -2.90 -21.92
N GLY A 334 -17.65 -4.21 -21.90
CA GLY A 334 -17.61 -5.08 -23.07
C GLY A 334 -16.24 -5.19 -23.74
N ILE A 335 -15.25 -4.37 -23.36
CA ILE A 335 -13.91 -4.37 -23.96
C ILE A 335 -12.83 -4.64 -22.92
N GLY A 336 -12.72 -3.83 -21.88
CA GLY A 336 -11.60 -3.89 -20.93
C GLY A 336 -11.53 -2.70 -19.99
N THR A 337 -10.48 -2.67 -19.17
CA THR A 337 -10.25 -1.62 -18.19
C THR A 337 -8.87 -1.00 -18.34
N ASP A 338 -8.79 0.32 -18.25
CA ASP A 338 -7.54 1.05 -18.09
C ASP A 338 -7.44 1.58 -16.65
N VAL A 339 -6.39 1.20 -15.94
CA VAL A 339 -6.05 1.74 -14.62
C VAL A 339 -4.83 2.63 -14.73
N TYR A 340 -4.95 3.87 -14.25
CA TYR A 340 -3.89 4.88 -14.26
C TYR A 340 -3.39 5.12 -12.84
N LEU A 341 -2.17 4.68 -12.55
CA LEU A 341 -1.44 5.02 -11.34
C LEU A 341 -0.51 6.22 -11.63
N ARG A 342 -0.72 7.33 -10.93
CA ARG A 342 0.13 8.53 -10.98
C ARG A 342 0.81 8.72 -9.64
N LEU A 343 2.13 8.92 -9.64
CA LEU A 343 2.92 9.17 -8.44
C LEU A 343 3.93 10.30 -8.72
N ARG A 344 4.12 11.20 -7.76
CA ARG A 344 5.05 12.32 -7.89
C ARG A 344 6.49 11.88 -7.81
N HIS A 345 7.40 12.59 -8.47
CA HIS A 345 8.83 12.41 -8.25
C HIS A 345 9.26 12.91 -6.87
N ILE A 346 10.33 12.32 -6.32
CA ILE A 346 10.94 12.78 -5.08
C ILE A 346 11.56 14.18 -5.26
N ASP A 347 12.19 14.42 -6.42
CA ASP A 347 12.92 15.65 -6.75
C ASP A 347 12.10 16.61 -7.67
N GLY A 348 10.78 16.40 -7.78
CA GLY A 348 9.94 17.20 -8.68
C GLY A 348 9.85 18.68 -8.28
N LYS A 349 9.56 19.57 -9.23
CA LYS A 349 9.38 21.03 -9.00
C LYS A 349 8.14 21.39 -8.13
N GLY A 350 7.39 20.40 -7.65
CA GLY A 350 6.21 20.59 -6.79
C GLY A 350 6.53 20.41 -5.31
N GLU A 351 5.59 20.78 -4.43
CA GLU A 351 5.71 20.51 -3.00
C GLU A 351 5.92 19.00 -2.75
N SER A 352 6.93 18.66 -1.96
CA SER A 352 7.19 17.29 -1.49
C SER A 352 6.00 16.75 -0.71
N PHE A 353 5.67 15.47 -0.88
CA PHE A 353 4.52 14.83 -0.23
C PHE A 353 4.71 14.74 1.30
N ARG A 354 3.61 14.92 2.05
CA ARG A 354 3.59 14.86 3.52
C ARG A 354 3.35 13.43 3.97
N VAL A 355 4.25 12.86 4.78
CA VAL A 355 4.13 11.50 5.37
C VAL A 355 3.83 11.56 6.84
#